data_AF-A0A0G0ELK2-F1
#
_entry.id   AF-A0A0G0ELK2-F1
#
_cell.length_a   1.000
_cell.length_b   1.000
_cell.length_c   1.000
_cell.angle_alpha   90.00
_cell.angle_beta   90.00
_cell.angle_gamma   90.00
#
_symmetry.space_group_name_H-M   'P 1'
#
loop_
_entity.id
_entity.type
_entity.pdbx_description
1 polymer ?
#
loop_
_entity_poly.entity_id
_entity_poly.type
_entity_poly.pdbx_seq_one_letter_code
_entity_poly.pdbx_strand_id
1 'polypeptide(L)'
;MFDIFRLLDFLKKQITKKDLVILALLLSLFLFTRLVNIEKLPIFTDEGIYIQWAKTAWHDASWRFISLTDGRQPLQTWLTIPLLKIFPNNALLAGRIFGVISGFFAVNGLLMLLWYLFGKKTAFFGVFFFLITPYFTLYDRMALMDSGINAAFIWILFFSILLVRTIRLDIAIIFGLISGLSLLAKSSVQLFLGLAAGAPILVYQKPLRKFFRHLINYFLLYAILIFLAFAIYNIQRLSPFMHFIDQKNSTFILTFDELIKNPLGSFQFNIWSMAYYVLYETGIVVSLSGFIGLFLLLKKDKRLALYLLAWLFISYISISFVAKVLYPRYITFFATLTIIGAAYLLVLLKNKKIYAFYIGLIVISVIYQNYTILFDYKNIPLPEIDRGQYIVGGSSGYGIKEIIEYSRKQTEQKPVTILAEGNFGMAGDVLNVFINKNDNIFVKSYWPLESKNLYENLPELKTRKVFVVYVYKKELPPELPLKLIKKFEKPEGKSAIHFFELVK
;
A
#
# COMPACT_ATOMS: atom_id res chain seq x y z
N MET A 1 20.89 24.67 -19.66
CA MET A 1 20.65 25.42 -18.41
C MET A 1 19.20 25.28 -18.01
N PHE A 2 18.95 25.00 -16.73
CA PHE A 2 17.62 25.11 -16.14
C PHE A 2 17.21 26.59 -16.13
N ASP A 3 15.98 26.89 -16.56
CA ASP A 3 15.42 28.24 -16.61
C ASP A 3 14.00 28.17 -16.06
N ILE A 4 13.83 28.70 -14.85
CA ILE A 4 12.54 28.68 -14.14
C ILE A 4 11.47 29.49 -14.87
N PHE A 5 11.85 30.54 -15.59
CA PHE A 5 10.89 31.37 -16.33
C PHE A 5 10.36 30.65 -17.56
N ARG A 6 11.19 29.87 -18.26
CA ARG A 6 10.72 28.97 -19.33
C ARG A 6 9.72 27.93 -18.83
N LEU A 7 9.95 27.39 -17.61
CA LEU A 7 8.99 26.47 -17.00
C LEU A 7 7.68 27.18 -16.67
N LEU A 8 7.73 28.37 -16.06
CA LEU A 8 6.54 29.17 -15.74
C LEU A 8 5.77 29.56 -17.01
N ASP A 9 6.46 29.93 -18.09
CA ASP A 9 5.85 30.25 -19.37
C ASP A 9 5.23 29.01 -20.02
N PHE A 10 5.89 27.86 -19.95
CA PHE A 10 5.32 26.59 -20.38
C PHE A 10 4.03 26.28 -19.60
N LEU A 11 4.05 26.41 -18.26
CA LEU A 11 2.88 26.18 -17.42
C LEU A 11 1.74 27.15 -17.75
N LYS A 12 2.04 28.45 -17.90
CA LYS A 12 1.04 29.47 -18.30
C LYS A 12 0.43 29.19 -19.67
N LYS A 13 1.22 28.65 -20.60
CA LYS A 13 0.74 28.29 -21.96
C LYS A 13 -0.11 27.03 -21.96
N GLN A 14 0.20 26.05 -21.11
CA GLN A 14 -0.44 24.73 -21.11
C GLN A 14 -1.60 24.59 -20.11
N ILE A 15 -1.60 25.37 -19.03
CA ILE A 15 -2.58 25.31 -17.93
C ILE A 15 -3.45 26.57 -17.96
N THR A 16 -4.74 26.38 -18.21
CA THR A 16 -5.74 27.44 -18.16
C THR A 16 -6.28 27.66 -16.74
N LYS A 17 -6.95 28.80 -16.48
CA LYS A 17 -7.64 29.03 -15.19
C LYS A 17 -8.64 27.92 -14.85
N LYS A 18 -9.33 27.37 -15.85
CA LYS A 18 -10.25 26.24 -15.68
C LYS A 18 -9.52 24.97 -15.22
N ASP A 19 -8.34 24.72 -15.78
CA ASP A 19 -7.51 23.57 -15.39
C ASP A 19 -7.07 23.69 -13.93
N LEU A 20 -6.71 24.90 -13.46
CA LEU A 20 -6.38 25.14 -12.04
C LEU A 20 -7.57 24.86 -11.10
N VAL A 21 -8.78 25.27 -11.48
CA VAL A 21 -9.99 24.96 -10.69
C VAL A 21 -10.23 23.44 -10.63
N ILE A 22 -10.06 22.72 -11.75
CA ILE A 22 -10.21 21.26 -11.79
C ILE A 22 -9.14 20.61 -10.89
N LEU A 23 -7.89 21.03 -10.98
CA LEU A 23 -6.81 20.51 -10.14
C LEU A 23 -7.07 20.78 -8.65
N ALA A 24 -7.57 21.97 -8.28
CA ALA A 24 -7.95 22.29 -6.92
C ALA A 24 -9.10 21.41 -6.41
N LEU A 25 -10.10 21.15 -7.24
CA LEU A 25 -11.20 20.23 -6.92
C LEU A 25 -10.73 18.79 -6.75
N LEU A 26 -9.85 18.29 -7.63
CA LEU A 26 -9.25 16.96 -7.52
C LEU A 26 -8.38 16.83 -6.26
N LEU A 27 -7.58 17.85 -5.95
CA LEU A 27 -6.80 17.89 -4.72
C LEU A 27 -7.70 17.89 -3.47
N SER A 28 -8.76 18.70 -3.49
CA SER A 28 -9.73 18.74 -2.39
C SER A 28 -10.42 17.39 -2.21
N LEU A 29 -10.82 16.74 -3.30
CA LEU A 29 -11.40 15.40 -3.28
C LEU A 29 -10.40 14.36 -2.76
N PHE A 30 -9.13 14.43 -3.17
CA PHE A 30 -8.07 13.58 -2.65
C PHE A 30 -7.92 13.72 -1.15
N LEU A 31 -7.73 14.95 -0.65
CA LEU A 31 -7.58 15.22 0.78
C LEU A 31 -8.82 14.79 1.57
N PHE A 32 -10.02 15.07 1.06
CA PHE A 32 -11.27 14.64 1.69
C PHE A 32 -11.35 13.12 1.82
N THR A 33 -11.17 12.41 0.71
CA THR A 33 -11.28 10.93 0.68
C THR A 33 -10.16 10.22 1.42
N ARG A 34 -8.99 10.83 1.59
CA ARG A 34 -7.85 10.19 2.27
C ARG A 34 -7.71 10.59 3.74
N LEU A 35 -8.18 11.78 4.16
CA LEU A 35 -7.98 12.27 5.53
C LEU A 35 -9.22 12.19 6.42
N VAL A 36 -10.43 12.32 5.88
CA VAL A 36 -11.65 12.28 6.70
C VAL A 36 -11.75 10.94 7.40
N ASN A 37 -11.87 10.94 8.73
CA ASN A 37 -11.99 9.73 9.55
C ASN A 37 -10.83 8.73 9.39
N ILE A 38 -9.63 9.20 9.04
CA ILE A 38 -8.50 8.31 8.72
C ILE A 38 -8.15 7.35 9.86
N GLU A 39 -8.39 7.69 11.12
CA GLU A 39 -8.12 6.85 12.31
C GLU A 39 -9.31 5.96 12.73
N LYS A 40 -10.49 6.08 12.10
CA LYS A 40 -11.69 5.33 12.55
C LYS A 40 -11.58 3.83 12.32
N LEU A 41 -10.96 3.40 11.23
CA LEU A 41 -10.66 1.98 11.00
C LEU A 41 -9.65 1.54 12.08
N PRO A 42 -9.93 0.48 12.87
CA PRO A 42 -8.99 -0.02 13.87
C PRO A 42 -7.62 -0.29 13.26
N ILE A 43 -6.58 -0.10 14.06
CA ILE A 43 -5.21 -0.35 13.60
C ILE A 43 -5.08 -1.80 13.18
N PHE A 44 -4.50 -2.01 12.01
CA PHE A 44 -4.16 -3.34 11.51
C PHE A 44 -2.78 -3.76 12.03
N THR A 45 -2.61 -5.06 12.32
CA THR A 45 -1.37 -5.66 12.81
C THR A 45 -0.12 -5.18 12.09
N ASP A 46 -0.09 -5.17 10.75
CA ASP A 46 1.11 -4.73 10.02
C ASP A 46 1.37 -3.22 10.20
N GLU A 47 0.32 -2.39 10.35
CA GLU A 47 0.50 -0.97 10.70
C GLU A 47 1.21 -0.85 12.07
N GLY A 48 0.82 -1.69 13.03
CA GLY A 48 1.47 -1.81 14.33
C GLY A 48 2.97 -2.10 14.21
N ILE A 49 3.33 -3.09 13.40
CA ILE A 49 4.74 -3.46 13.13
C ILE A 49 5.52 -2.27 12.56
N TYR A 50 5.03 -1.70 11.46
CA TYR A 50 5.78 -0.68 10.72
C TYR A 50 5.93 0.61 11.53
N ILE A 51 4.90 1.01 12.26
CA ILE A 51 4.96 2.19 13.13
C ILE A 51 5.92 1.93 14.29
N GLN A 52 5.90 0.74 14.89
CA GLN A 52 6.79 0.40 16.00
C GLN A 52 8.26 0.35 15.55
N TRP A 53 8.56 -0.24 14.41
CA TRP A 53 9.88 -0.18 13.79
C TRP A 53 10.34 1.25 13.56
N ALA A 54 9.47 2.11 13.05
CA ALA A 54 9.80 3.52 12.85
C ALA A 54 10.04 4.26 14.19
N LYS A 55 9.27 3.96 15.24
CA LYS A 55 9.50 4.50 16.60
C LYS A 55 10.87 4.06 17.13
N THR A 56 11.25 2.80 16.99
CA THR A 56 12.55 2.28 17.43
C THR A 56 13.69 2.92 16.63
N ALA A 57 13.61 2.89 15.30
CA ALA A 57 14.60 3.48 14.40
C ALA A 57 14.75 5.00 14.55
N TRP A 58 13.70 5.69 14.99
CA TRP A 58 13.76 7.11 15.31
C TRP A 58 14.62 7.38 16.56
N HIS A 59 14.44 6.59 17.62
CA HIS A 59 15.14 6.81 18.89
C HIS A 59 16.53 6.18 18.94
N ASP A 60 16.81 5.18 18.11
CA ASP A 60 18.12 4.56 18.00
C ASP A 60 18.51 4.36 16.52
N ALA A 61 19.56 5.06 16.11
CA ALA A 61 20.06 5.04 14.75
C ALA A 61 20.63 3.67 14.32
N SER A 62 21.06 2.83 15.26
CA SER A 62 21.53 1.47 14.97
C SER A 62 20.41 0.58 14.43
N TRP A 63 19.16 0.91 14.79
CA TRP A 63 17.95 0.20 14.36
C TRP A 63 17.29 0.76 13.10
N ARG A 64 17.97 1.61 12.32
CA ARG A 64 17.42 2.12 11.04
C ARG A 64 17.06 1.02 10.05
N PHE A 65 17.67 -0.15 10.15
CA PHE A 65 17.38 -1.31 9.31
C PHE A 65 16.57 -2.40 10.04
N ILE A 66 15.88 -2.06 11.14
CA ILE A 66 15.14 -3.02 11.96
C ILE A 66 14.13 -3.86 11.16
N SER A 67 13.50 -3.29 10.12
CA SER A 67 12.55 -4.05 9.29
C SER A 67 13.19 -5.25 8.58
N LEU A 68 14.51 -5.24 8.37
CA LEU A 68 15.23 -6.37 7.79
C LEU A 68 15.30 -7.57 8.74
N THR A 69 15.07 -7.40 10.05
CA THR A 69 14.95 -8.56 10.96
C THR A 69 13.72 -9.42 10.62
N ASP A 70 12.76 -8.89 9.85
CA ASP A 70 11.62 -9.62 9.27
C ASP A 70 11.75 -9.81 7.74
N GLY A 71 12.89 -9.46 7.14
CA GLY A 71 13.06 -9.46 5.69
C GLY A 71 12.23 -8.42 4.94
N ARG A 72 11.81 -7.34 5.60
CA ARG A 72 11.09 -6.21 4.99
C ARG A 72 12.04 -5.06 4.68
N GLN A 73 11.95 -4.52 3.47
CA GLN A 73 12.80 -3.42 3.02
C GLN A 73 12.48 -2.11 3.78
N PRO A 74 13.45 -1.20 3.98
CA PRO A 74 13.37 -0.20 5.04
C PRO A 74 12.68 1.12 4.66
N LEU A 75 12.29 1.32 3.39
CA LEU A 75 11.82 2.65 2.93
C LEU A 75 10.59 3.14 3.71
N GLN A 76 9.61 2.26 3.97
CA GLN A 76 8.42 2.62 4.75
C GLN A 76 8.81 3.10 6.16
N THR A 77 9.67 2.34 6.83
CA THR A 77 10.18 2.66 8.16
C THR A 77 10.83 4.03 8.16
N TRP A 78 11.71 4.31 7.19
CA TRP A 78 12.42 5.58 7.09
C TRP A 78 11.51 6.77 6.82
N LEU A 79 10.55 6.63 5.91
CA LEU A 79 9.64 7.71 5.56
C LEU A 79 8.58 7.98 6.64
N THR A 80 8.35 7.02 7.54
CA THR A 80 7.45 7.20 8.70
C THR A 80 8.11 8.00 9.83
N ILE A 81 9.43 7.91 10.01
CA ILE A 81 10.19 8.63 11.06
C ILE A 81 9.92 10.15 11.07
N PRO A 82 10.05 10.91 9.96
CA PRO A 82 9.76 12.34 9.99
C PRO A 82 8.30 12.64 10.34
N LEU A 83 7.35 11.78 9.97
CA LEU A 83 5.94 11.95 10.32
C LEU A 83 5.70 11.71 11.81
N LEU A 84 6.41 10.76 12.43
CA LEU A 84 6.38 10.56 13.89
C LEU A 84 6.92 11.77 14.65
N LYS A 85 7.87 12.51 14.08
CA LYS A 85 8.34 13.78 14.67
C LYS A 85 7.29 14.89 14.59
N ILE A 86 6.49 14.92 13.51
CA ILE A 86 5.42 15.91 13.31
C ILE A 86 4.20 15.56 14.19
N PHE A 87 3.88 14.28 14.34
CA PHE A 87 2.74 13.77 15.12
C PHE A 87 3.20 12.85 16.27
N PRO A 88 3.98 13.34 17.25
CA PRO A 88 4.61 12.49 18.27
C PRO A 88 3.62 11.81 19.22
N ASN A 89 2.44 12.40 19.40
CA ASN A 89 1.37 11.87 20.26
C ASN A 89 0.28 11.12 19.48
N ASN A 90 0.44 10.96 18.16
CA ASN A 90 -0.50 10.22 17.32
C ASN A 90 0.26 9.43 16.24
N ALA A 91 0.89 8.35 16.68
CA ALA A 91 1.72 7.52 15.82
C ALA A 91 0.91 6.78 14.73
N LEU A 92 -0.36 6.45 14.99
CA LEU A 92 -1.24 5.86 13.98
C LEU A 92 -1.50 6.86 12.84
N LEU A 93 -1.85 8.10 13.17
CA LEU A 93 -1.99 9.15 12.17
C LEU A 93 -0.68 9.35 11.41
N ALA A 94 0.46 9.44 12.10
CA ALA A 94 1.77 9.56 11.46
C ALA A 94 2.01 8.46 10.40
N GLY A 95 1.75 7.20 10.76
CA GLY A 95 1.86 6.06 9.86
C GLY A 95 0.87 6.13 8.69
N ARG A 96 -0.38 6.52 8.93
CA ARG A 96 -1.39 6.60 7.85
C ARG A 96 -1.14 7.77 6.89
N ILE A 97 -0.57 8.88 7.35
CA ILE A 97 -0.14 9.99 6.50
C ILE A 97 0.96 9.55 5.50
N PHE A 98 1.80 8.56 5.84
CA PHE A 98 2.73 7.98 4.88
C PHE A 98 1.98 7.33 3.69
N GLY A 99 0.90 6.58 3.96
CA GLY A 99 0.02 6.03 2.93
C GLY A 99 -0.59 7.13 2.06
N VAL A 100 -1.06 8.22 2.69
CA VAL A 100 -1.64 9.37 1.97
C VAL A 100 -0.60 10.03 1.07
N ILE A 101 0.63 10.24 1.54
CA ILE A 101 1.71 10.82 0.73
C ILE A 101 2.06 9.91 -0.46
N SER A 102 2.07 8.60 -0.25
CA SER A 102 2.30 7.61 -1.30
C SER A 102 1.18 7.64 -2.36
N GLY A 103 -0.08 7.70 -1.94
CA GLY A 103 -1.22 7.87 -2.83
C GLY A 103 -1.19 9.19 -3.61
N PHE A 104 -0.74 10.28 -2.97
CA PHE A 104 -0.55 11.56 -3.66
C PHE A 104 0.55 11.45 -4.74
N PHE A 105 1.64 10.75 -4.45
CA PHE A 105 2.70 10.51 -5.42
C PHE A 105 2.21 9.65 -6.59
N ALA A 106 1.35 8.66 -6.34
CA ALA A 106 0.67 7.88 -7.38
C ALA A 106 -0.23 8.75 -8.27
N VAL A 107 -1.07 9.61 -7.67
CA VAL A 107 -1.97 10.52 -8.41
C VAL A 107 -1.20 11.46 -9.34
N ASN A 108 -0.08 12.01 -8.87
CA ASN A 108 0.76 12.89 -9.70
C ASN A 108 1.40 12.13 -10.86
N GLY A 109 1.93 10.92 -10.61
CA GLY A 109 2.46 10.07 -11.66
C GLY A 109 1.41 9.72 -12.71
N LEU A 110 0.18 9.41 -12.28
CA LEU A 110 -0.91 9.03 -13.17
C LEU A 110 -1.37 10.22 -14.01
N LEU A 111 -1.48 11.40 -13.39
CA LEU A 111 -1.76 12.65 -14.08
C LEU A 111 -0.74 12.92 -15.18
N MET A 112 0.57 12.82 -14.87
CA MET A 112 1.65 13.03 -15.83
C MET A 112 1.62 11.99 -16.96
N LEU A 113 1.46 10.70 -16.62
CA LEU A 113 1.37 9.61 -17.58
C LEU A 113 0.23 9.83 -18.59
N LEU A 114 -0.98 10.06 -18.08
CA LEU A 114 -2.16 10.21 -18.93
C LEU A 114 -2.15 11.52 -19.73
N TRP A 115 -1.61 12.61 -19.16
CA TRP A 115 -1.43 13.84 -19.92
C TRP A 115 -0.45 13.58 -21.07
N TYR A 116 0.69 12.97 -20.79
CA TYR A 116 1.71 12.67 -21.80
C TYR A 116 1.18 11.75 -22.91
N LEU A 117 0.36 10.75 -22.58
CA LEU A 117 -0.17 9.80 -23.55
C LEU A 117 -1.38 10.31 -24.33
N PHE A 118 -2.32 10.99 -23.66
CA PHE A 118 -3.67 11.23 -24.18
C PHE A 118 -4.18 12.66 -23.97
N GLY A 119 -3.38 13.54 -23.36
CA GLY A 119 -3.72 14.94 -23.09
C GLY A 119 -4.50 15.18 -21.79
N LYS A 120 -4.61 16.45 -21.41
CA LYS A 120 -5.12 16.90 -20.09
C LYS A 120 -6.51 16.38 -19.73
N LYS A 121 -7.42 16.26 -20.71
CA LYS A 121 -8.80 15.81 -20.47
C LYS A 121 -8.81 14.36 -19.95
N THR A 122 -8.04 13.48 -20.58
CA THR A 122 -7.89 12.09 -20.15
C THR A 122 -7.20 12.01 -18.79
N ALA A 123 -6.20 12.87 -18.56
CA ALA A 123 -5.50 12.94 -17.28
C ALA A 123 -6.43 13.30 -16.12
N PHE A 124 -7.28 14.31 -16.26
CA PHE A 124 -8.25 14.67 -15.22
C PHE A 124 -9.26 13.56 -14.94
N PHE A 125 -9.74 12.84 -15.97
CA PHE A 125 -10.63 11.71 -15.74
C PHE A 125 -9.94 10.53 -15.09
N GLY A 126 -8.72 10.20 -15.49
CA GLY A 126 -7.99 9.10 -14.86
C GLY A 126 -7.68 9.39 -13.40
N VAL A 127 -7.30 10.64 -13.07
CA VAL A 127 -7.17 11.05 -11.66
C VAL A 127 -8.53 10.97 -10.96
N PHE A 128 -9.60 11.51 -11.53
CA PHE A 128 -10.92 11.42 -10.93
C PHE A 128 -11.33 9.96 -10.64
N PHE A 129 -11.13 9.05 -11.59
CA PHE A 129 -11.39 7.62 -11.41
C PHE A 129 -10.53 7.02 -10.31
N PHE A 130 -9.23 7.32 -10.27
CA PHE A 130 -8.34 6.90 -9.17
C PHE A 130 -8.85 7.36 -7.80
N LEU A 131 -9.34 8.60 -7.71
CA LEU A 131 -9.82 9.17 -6.46
C LEU A 131 -11.10 8.51 -5.95
N ILE A 132 -11.99 8.06 -6.85
CA ILE A 132 -13.25 7.41 -6.48
C ILE A 132 -13.17 5.88 -6.47
N THR A 133 -12.05 5.28 -6.91
CA THR A 133 -11.88 3.83 -6.89
C THR A 133 -11.63 3.36 -5.44
N PRO A 134 -12.51 2.48 -4.89
CA PRO A 134 -12.44 2.03 -3.49
C PRO A 134 -11.10 1.38 -3.13
N TYR A 135 -10.53 0.62 -4.06
CA TYR A 135 -9.22 -0.01 -3.95
C TYR A 135 -8.14 0.98 -3.48
N PHE A 136 -8.00 2.12 -4.17
CA PHE A 136 -7.01 3.14 -3.81
C PHE A 136 -7.45 3.93 -2.57
N THR A 137 -8.74 4.23 -2.44
CA THR A 137 -9.25 4.91 -1.25
C THR A 137 -8.88 4.15 0.02
N LEU A 138 -9.05 2.82 0.07
CA LEU A 138 -8.70 2.02 1.24
C LEU A 138 -7.19 2.01 1.52
N TYR A 139 -6.38 1.58 0.54
CA TYR A 139 -4.95 1.37 0.78
C TYR A 139 -4.13 2.66 0.91
N ASP A 140 -4.56 3.77 0.31
CA ASP A 140 -3.93 5.09 0.53
C ASP A 140 -4.18 5.62 1.96
N ARG A 141 -5.14 5.05 2.70
CA ARG A 141 -5.48 5.45 4.08
C ARG A 141 -4.79 4.61 5.14
N MET A 142 -4.09 3.54 4.77
CA MET A 142 -3.43 2.62 5.69
C MET A 142 -1.93 2.89 5.75
N ALA A 143 -1.32 2.62 6.90
CA ALA A 143 0.13 2.67 7.09
C ALA A 143 0.80 1.43 6.48
N LEU A 144 0.66 1.23 5.17
CA LEU A 144 1.21 0.09 4.41
C LEU A 144 2.03 0.56 3.21
N MET A 145 3.02 -0.24 2.79
CA MET A 145 3.84 0.08 1.62
C MET A 145 3.11 -0.09 0.28
N ASP A 146 1.96 -0.78 0.24
CA ASP A 146 1.32 -1.18 -1.02
C ASP A 146 0.86 0.02 -1.88
N SER A 147 0.43 1.14 -1.26
CA SER A 147 0.17 2.40 -1.99
C SER A 147 1.46 2.94 -2.64
N GLY A 148 2.59 2.87 -1.94
CA GLY A 148 3.91 3.22 -2.47
C GLY A 148 4.35 2.32 -3.62
N ILE A 149 4.01 1.03 -3.59
CA ILE A 149 4.28 0.10 -4.70
C ILE A 149 3.42 0.43 -5.93
N ASN A 150 2.18 0.84 -5.74
CA ASN A 150 1.37 1.31 -6.86
C ASN A 150 1.91 2.64 -7.44
N ALA A 151 2.39 3.55 -6.59
CA ALA A 151 3.08 4.75 -7.06
C ALA A 151 4.34 4.39 -7.87
N ALA A 152 5.16 3.47 -7.36
CA ALA A 152 6.33 2.96 -8.08
C ALA A 152 5.94 2.39 -9.45
N PHE A 153 4.90 1.55 -9.52
CA PHE A 153 4.37 1.02 -10.77
C PHE A 153 4.06 2.12 -11.79
N ILE A 154 3.30 3.15 -11.38
CA ILE A 154 2.88 4.26 -12.25
C ILE A 154 4.10 5.02 -12.78
N TRP A 155 5.05 5.36 -11.90
CA TRP A 155 6.23 6.13 -12.29
C TRP A 155 7.20 5.32 -13.14
N ILE A 156 7.40 4.04 -12.86
CA ILE A 156 8.24 3.15 -13.68
C ILE A 156 7.60 2.99 -15.07
N LEU A 157 6.28 2.82 -15.16
CA LEU A 157 5.57 2.77 -16.44
C LEU A 157 5.68 4.10 -17.20
N PHE A 158 5.57 5.24 -16.52
CA PHE A 158 5.73 6.54 -17.15
C PHE A 158 7.15 6.76 -17.67
N PHE A 159 8.16 6.51 -16.84
CA PHE A 159 9.55 6.71 -17.22
C PHE A 159 10.03 5.69 -18.25
N SER A 160 9.50 4.47 -18.31
CA SER A 160 9.83 3.52 -19.37
C SER A 160 9.38 4.04 -20.75
N ILE A 161 8.16 4.57 -20.83
CA ILE A 161 7.61 5.19 -22.04
C ILE A 161 8.38 6.46 -22.40
N LEU A 162 8.67 7.30 -21.41
CA LEU A 162 9.36 8.57 -21.62
C LEU A 162 10.81 8.35 -22.07
N LEU A 163 11.53 7.43 -21.43
CA LEU A 163 12.92 7.09 -21.77
C LEU A 163 13.00 6.55 -23.19
N VAL A 164 12.16 5.58 -23.56
CA VAL A 164 12.23 4.99 -24.90
C VAL A 164 11.86 6.00 -25.99
N ARG A 165 11.00 6.99 -25.71
CA ARG A 165 10.64 8.02 -26.71
C ARG A 165 11.66 9.14 -26.84
N THR A 166 12.48 9.39 -25.83
CA THR A 166 13.38 10.56 -25.78
C THR A 166 14.86 10.20 -25.85
N ILE A 167 15.27 9.04 -25.32
CA ILE A 167 16.66 8.58 -25.25
C ILE A 167 17.56 9.64 -24.63
N ARG A 168 17.19 10.10 -23.42
CA ARG A 168 17.98 11.07 -22.66
C ARG A 168 18.53 10.49 -21.36
N LEU A 169 19.77 10.84 -21.05
CA LEU A 169 20.47 10.38 -19.86
C LEU A 169 19.82 10.88 -18.56
N ASP A 170 19.36 12.14 -18.52
CA ASP A 170 18.70 12.72 -17.34
C ASP A 170 17.44 11.94 -16.96
N ILE A 171 16.66 11.52 -17.95
CA ILE A 171 15.48 10.66 -17.75
C ILE A 171 15.89 9.28 -17.24
N ALA A 172 16.96 8.68 -17.77
CA ALA A 172 17.46 7.40 -17.31
C ALA A 172 17.95 7.44 -15.85
N ILE A 173 18.61 8.54 -15.45
CA ILE A 173 19.05 8.78 -14.07
C ILE A 173 17.86 8.91 -13.13
N ILE A 174 16.89 9.79 -13.44
CA ILE A 174 15.69 9.96 -12.61
C ILE A 174 14.92 8.64 -12.48
N PHE A 175 14.79 7.90 -13.59
CA PHE A 175 14.17 6.60 -13.60
C PHE A 175 14.91 5.62 -12.68
N GLY A 176 16.24 5.52 -12.80
CA GLY A 176 17.07 4.67 -11.93
C GLY A 176 16.95 5.02 -10.44
N LEU A 177 16.91 6.32 -10.10
CA LEU A 177 16.71 6.78 -8.72
C LEU A 177 15.35 6.38 -8.15
N ILE A 178 14.27 6.61 -8.90
CA ILE A 178 12.91 6.21 -8.49
C ILE A 178 12.81 4.69 -8.34
N SER A 179 13.36 3.94 -9.29
CA SER A 179 13.41 2.48 -9.22
C SER A 179 14.23 1.98 -8.04
N GLY A 180 15.37 2.59 -7.73
CA GLY A 180 16.18 2.25 -6.57
C GLY A 180 15.48 2.48 -5.24
N LEU A 181 14.85 3.66 -5.07
CA LEU A 181 14.01 3.94 -3.90
C LEU A 181 12.86 2.94 -3.81
N SER A 182 12.21 2.62 -4.94
CA SER A 182 11.13 1.65 -4.98
C SER A 182 11.59 0.23 -4.65
N LEU A 183 12.83 -0.16 -4.98
CA LEU A 183 13.40 -1.45 -4.55
C LEU A 183 13.67 -1.50 -3.03
N LEU A 184 13.88 -0.36 -2.37
CA LEU A 184 13.90 -0.25 -0.91
C LEU A 184 12.49 -0.31 -0.28
N ALA A 185 11.44 -0.37 -1.10
CA ALA A 185 10.06 -0.58 -0.66
C ALA A 185 9.68 -2.07 -0.62
N LYS A 186 9.89 -2.78 -1.73
CA LYS A 186 9.49 -4.18 -1.91
C LYS A 186 10.17 -4.79 -3.13
N SER A 187 10.60 -6.05 -3.04
CA SER A 187 11.23 -6.78 -4.14
C SER A 187 10.33 -6.94 -5.37
N SER A 188 9.01 -6.85 -5.24
CA SER A 188 8.05 -6.95 -6.35
C SER A 188 8.27 -5.89 -7.43
N VAL A 189 8.95 -4.78 -7.11
CA VAL A 189 9.32 -3.73 -8.08
C VAL A 189 10.22 -4.25 -9.20
N GLN A 190 10.97 -5.33 -8.96
CA GLN A 190 11.78 -5.98 -9.99
C GLN A 190 10.93 -6.47 -11.18
N LEU A 191 9.68 -6.87 -10.95
CA LEU A 191 8.74 -7.23 -12.02
C LEU A 191 8.51 -6.03 -12.96
N PHE A 192 8.32 -4.84 -12.41
CA PHE A 192 8.06 -3.62 -13.19
C PHE A 192 9.30 -3.19 -13.99
N LEU A 193 10.50 -3.36 -13.43
CA LEU A 193 11.75 -3.20 -14.17
C LEU A 193 11.81 -4.20 -15.33
N GLY A 194 11.57 -5.48 -15.08
CA GLY A 194 11.52 -6.50 -16.14
C GLY A 194 10.57 -6.13 -17.29
N LEU A 195 9.37 -5.64 -16.96
CA LEU A 195 8.39 -5.16 -17.96
C LEU A 195 8.84 -3.87 -18.67
N ALA A 196 9.55 -2.98 -17.98
CA ALA A 196 10.12 -1.77 -18.57
C ALA A 196 11.14 -2.10 -19.67
N ALA A 197 11.89 -3.21 -19.58
CA ALA A 197 12.79 -3.65 -20.64
C ALA A 197 12.08 -3.87 -22.00
N GLY A 198 10.77 -4.14 -22.00
CA GLY A 198 9.94 -4.28 -23.19
C GLY A 198 9.53 -2.98 -23.89
N ALA A 199 9.89 -1.80 -23.35
CA ALA A 199 9.51 -0.50 -23.91
C ALA A 199 9.90 -0.26 -25.39
N PRO A 200 10.98 -0.84 -25.96
CA PRO A 200 11.32 -0.70 -27.38
C PRO A 200 10.20 -1.04 -28.37
N ILE A 201 9.19 -1.83 -27.98
CA ILE A 201 8.01 -2.09 -28.82
C ILE A 201 7.29 -0.80 -29.26
N LEU A 202 7.36 0.26 -28.44
CA LEU A 202 6.69 1.54 -28.69
C LEU A 202 7.25 2.31 -29.88
N VAL A 203 8.53 2.10 -30.19
CA VAL A 203 9.29 2.87 -31.18
C VAL A 203 9.74 2.01 -32.37
N TYR A 204 9.21 0.78 -32.47
CA TYR A 204 9.47 -0.09 -33.61
C TYR A 204 9.24 0.63 -34.93
N GLN A 205 10.23 0.65 -35.83
CA GLN A 205 10.09 1.31 -37.12
C GLN A 205 10.98 0.67 -38.19
N LYS A 206 10.53 0.72 -39.45
CA LYS A 206 11.36 0.42 -40.61
C LYS A 206 12.11 1.69 -41.06
N PRO A 207 13.35 1.59 -41.57
CA PRO A 207 14.16 0.38 -41.71
C PRO A 207 14.73 -0.12 -40.38
N LEU A 208 14.96 -1.43 -40.27
CA LEU A 208 15.41 -2.08 -39.02
C LEU A 208 16.70 -1.47 -38.46
N ARG A 209 17.60 -0.97 -39.29
CA ARG A 209 18.84 -0.30 -38.84
C ARG A 209 18.57 0.89 -37.90
N LYS A 210 17.53 1.70 -38.17
CA LYS A 210 17.16 2.82 -37.29
C LYS A 210 16.60 2.30 -35.96
N PHE A 211 15.79 1.24 -36.01
CA PHE A 211 15.27 0.58 -34.82
C PHE A 211 16.39 -0.03 -33.96
N PHE A 212 17.36 -0.73 -34.56
CA PHE A 212 18.50 -1.30 -33.83
C PHE A 212 19.38 -0.25 -33.15
N ARG A 213 19.65 0.88 -33.82
CA ARG A 213 20.38 2.00 -33.18
C ARG A 213 19.62 2.51 -31.94
N HIS A 214 18.30 2.65 -32.08
CA HIS A 214 17.44 3.08 -30.99
C HIS A 214 17.43 2.08 -29.84
N LEU A 215 17.39 0.78 -30.16
CA LEU A 215 17.43 -0.32 -29.21
C LEU A 215 18.76 -0.32 -28.42
N ILE A 216 19.89 -0.16 -29.10
CA ILE A 216 21.21 -0.07 -28.46
C ILE A 216 21.25 1.11 -27.50
N ASN A 217 20.86 2.30 -27.95
CA ASN A 217 20.86 3.49 -27.09
C ASN A 217 19.93 3.34 -25.89
N TYR A 218 18.74 2.75 -26.09
CA TYR A 218 17.81 2.45 -25.01
C TYR A 218 18.45 1.50 -23.99
N PHE A 219 19.02 0.38 -24.42
CA PHE A 219 19.60 -0.60 -23.50
C PHE A 219 20.88 -0.11 -22.81
N LEU A 220 21.66 0.80 -23.43
CA LEU A 220 22.77 1.48 -22.76
C LEU A 220 22.26 2.37 -21.61
N LEU A 221 21.23 3.19 -21.86
CA LEU A 221 20.61 4.01 -20.81
C LEU A 221 19.88 3.15 -19.76
N TYR A 222 19.30 2.03 -20.20
CA TYR A 222 18.67 1.05 -19.33
C TYR A 222 19.70 0.33 -18.44
N ALA A 223 20.91 0.06 -18.93
CA ALA A 223 21.98 -0.47 -18.08
C ALA A 223 22.36 0.54 -16.99
N ILE A 224 22.44 1.84 -17.30
CA ILE A 224 22.70 2.89 -16.31
C ILE A 224 21.58 2.95 -15.26
N LEU A 225 20.31 2.89 -15.68
CA LEU A 225 19.19 2.93 -14.73
C LEU A 225 19.19 1.70 -13.81
N ILE A 226 19.46 0.51 -14.35
CA ILE A 226 19.54 -0.73 -13.56
C ILE A 226 20.71 -0.66 -12.58
N PHE A 227 21.88 -0.20 -13.03
CA PHE A 227 23.03 0.01 -12.16
C PHE A 227 22.69 0.94 -10.99
N LEU A 228 22.06 2.10 -11.25
CA LEU A 228 21.66 3.04 -10.20
C LEU A 228 20.61 2.44 -9.25
N ALA A 229 19.60 1.76 -9.79
CA ALA A 229 18.54 1.16 -9.00
C ALA A 229 19.11 0.10 -8.04
N PHE A 230 19.99 -0.76 -8.52
CA PHE A 230 20.64 -1.78 -7.69
C PHE A 230 21.71 -1.18 -6.76
N ALA A 231 22.43 -0.13 -7.15
CA ALA A 231 23.34 0.57 -6.24
C ALA A 231 22.60 1.09 -5.00
N ILE A 232 21.41 1.68 -5.19
CA ILE A 232 20.54 2.12 -4.08
C ILE A 232 20.01 0.92 -3.29
N TYR A 233 19.52 -0.12 -3.95
CA TYR A 233 19.04 -1.34 -3.28
C TYR A 233 20.10 -1.97 -2.37
N ASN A 234 21.37 -1.93 -2.79
CA ASN A 234 22.51 -2.48 -2.04
C ASN A 234 22.86 -1.69 -0.77
N ILE A 235 22.28 -0.51 -0.51
CA ILE A 235 22.42 0.20 0.78
C ILE A 235 21.97 -0.70 1.95
N GLN A 236 21.05 -1.64 1.70
CA GLN A 236 20.59 -2.61 2.71
C GLN A 236 21.69 -3.56 3.21
N ARG A 237 22.81 -3.71 2.49
CA ARG A 237 23.98 -4.50 2.93
C ARG A 237 24.67 -3.92 4.16
N LEU A 238 24.37 -2.67 4.52
CA LEU A 238 24.81 -2.07 5.78
C LEU A 238 24.19 -2.77 7.01
N SER A 239 23.18 -3.62 6.80
CA SER A 239 22.60 -4.48 7.83
C SER A 239 23.00 -5.95 7.63
N PRO A 240 23.31 -6.69 8.71
CA PRO A 240 23.58 -8.12 8.61
C PRO A 240 22.34 -8.94 8.19
N PHE A 241 21.14 -8.35 8.28
CA PHE A 241 19.86 -9.05 8.07
C PHE A 241 19.35 -9.02 6.63
N MET A 242 20.10 -8.49 5.65
CA MET A 242 19.61 -8.38 4.26
C MET A 242 19.19 -9.74 3.67
N HIS A 243 19.85 -10.83 4.06
CA HIS A 243 19.54 -12.19 3.59
C HIS A 243 18.13 -12.68 4.02
N PHE A 244 17.53 -12.10 5.06
CA PHE A 244 16.15 -12.40 5.45
C PHE A 244 15.12 -11.91 4.43
N ILE A 245 15.46 -10.99 3.53
CA ILE A 245 14.56 -10.56 2.44
C ILE A 245 14.17 -11.77 1.58
N ASP A 246 15.14 -12.58 1.17
CA ASP A 246 14.89 -13.73 0.30
C ASP A 246 14.14 -14.84 1.06
N GLN A 247 14.46 -15.05 2.34
CA GLN A 247 13.73 -15.96 3.21
C GLN A 247 12.27 -15.54 3.41
N LYS A 248 12.01 -14.23 3.58
CA LYS A 248 10.65 -13.72 3.71
C LYS A 248 9.90 -13.84 2.39
N ASN A 249 10.54 -13.55 1.26
CA ASN A 249 9.92 -13.67 -0.06
C ASN A 249 9.47 -15.11 -0.35
N SER A 250 10.21 -16.13 0.08
CA SER A 250 9.83 -17.54 -0.12
C SER A 250 8.59 -17.96 0.67
N THR A 251 8.13 -17.15 1.64
CA THR A 251 6.83 -17.38 2.31
C THR A 251 5.63 -16.90 1.48
N PHE A 252 5.84 -15.97 0.54
CA PHE A 252 4.78 -15.40 -0.30
C PHE A 252 4.83 -15.92 -1.75
N ILE A 253 6.00 -16.37 -2.21
CA ILE A 253 6.25 -16.75 -3.61
C ILE A 253 6.91 -18.13 -3.65
N LEU A 254 6.53 -18.97 -4.61
CA LEU A 254 7.15 -20.25 -4.89
C LEU A 254 8.64 -20.08 -5.21
N THR A 255 9.47 -20.91 -4.60
CA THR A 255 10.85 -21.08 -5.04
C THR A 255 10.86 -21.77 -6.40
N PHE A 256 11.99 -21.68 -7.11
CA PHE A 256 12.14 -22.35 -8.40
C PHE A 256 11.90 -23.87 -8.31
N ASP A 257 12.41 -24.50 -7.26
CA ASP A 257 12.24 -25.94 -7.02
C ASP A 257 10.78 -26.31 -6.74
N GLU A 258 10.06 -25.50 -5.98
CA GLU A 258 8.62 -25.71 -5.73
C GLU A 258 7.81 -25.55 -7.01
N LEU A 259 8.14 -24.54 -7.83
CA LEU A 259 7.46 -24.28 -9.10
C LEU A 259 7.66 -25.42 -10.10
N ILE A 260 8.86 -25.99 -10.22
CA ILE A 260 9.10 -27.14 -11.11
C ILE A 260 8.34 -28.39 -10.64
N LYS A 261 8.30 -28.62 -9.32
CA LYS A 261 7.60 -29.79 -8.76
C LYS A 261 6.09 -29.71 -8.91
N ASN A 262 5.51 -28.50 -8.84
CA ASN A 262 4.07 -28.30 -8.98
C ASN A 262 3.74 -26.98 -9.69
N PRO A 263 3.95 -26.89 -11.02
CA PRO A 263 3.87 -25.62 -11.75
C PRO A 263 2.47 -25.01 -11.76
N LEU A 264 1.41 -25.82 -11.70
CA LEU A 264 0.03 -25.33 -11.71
C LEU A 264 -0.60 -25.27 -10.31
N GLY A 265 0.16 -25.59 -9.25
CA GLY A 265 -0.36 -25.73 -7.89
C GLY A 265 -1.07 -24.49 -7.36
N SER A 266 -0.52 -23.30 -7.63
CA SER A 266 -1.13 -22.03 -7.23
C SER A 266 -1.93 -21.36 -8.37
N PHE A 267 -1.71 -21.79 -9.61
CA PHE A 267 -2.25 -21.14 -10.82
C PHE A 267 -3.77 -21.04 -10.82
N GLN A 268 -4.46 -22.17 -10.61
CA GLN A 268 -5.92 -22.20 -10.70
C GLN A 268 -6.60 -21.31 -9.66
N PHE A 269 -6.11 -21.32 -8.41
CA PHE A 269 -6.67 -20.46 -7.38
C PHE A 269 -6.37 -18.98 -7.65
N ASN A 270 -5.12 -18.66 -8.00
CA ASN A 270 -4.69 -17.28 -8.20
C ASN A 270 -5.34 -16.63 -9.42
N ILE A 271 -5.51 -17.36 -10.53
CA ILE A 271 -6.06 -16.78 -11.76
C ILE A 271 -7.51 -16.31 -11.57
N TRP A 272 -8.31 -17.00 -10.75
CA TRP A 272 -9.68 -16.57 -10.44
C TRP A 272 -9.71 -15.52 -9.34
N SER A 273 -8.91 -15.72 -8.29
CA SER A 273 -8.86 -14.80 -7.14
C SER A 273 -8.40 -13.40 -7.55
N MET A 274 -7.38 -13.28 -8.41
CA MET A 274 -6.93 -11.98 -8.90
C MET A 274 -8.02 -11.26 -9.71
N ALA A 275 -8.70 -11.97 -10.62
CA ALA A 275 -9.82 -11.38 -11.37
C ALA A 275 -10.90 -10.88 -10.41
N TYR A 276 -11.30 -11.71 -9.45
CA TYR A 276 -12.29 -11.34 -8.45
C TYR A 276 -11.87 -10.11 -7.64
N TYR A 277 -10.66 -10.09 -7.07
CA TYR A 277 -10.15 -8.97 -6.28
C TYR A 277 -10.10 -7.67 -7.09
N VAL A 278 -9.55 -7.71 -8.31
CA VAL A 278 -9.45 -6.52 -9.17
C VAL A 278 -10.82 -6.02 -9.60
N LEU A 279 -11.73 -6.90 -10.04
CA LEU A 279 -13.07 -6.50 -10.46
C LEU A 279 -13.89 -5.93 -9.30
N TYR A 280 -13.76 -6.53 -8.12
CA TYR A 280 -14.57 -6.19 -6.96
C TYR A 280 -14.11 -4.89 -6.28
N GLU A 281 -12.83 -4.74 -5.98
CA GLU A 281 -12.32 -3.57 -5.24
C GLU A 281 -12.09 -2.34 -6.12
N THR A 282 -11.84 -2.53 -7.43
CA THR A 282 -11.77 -1.39 -8.36
C THR A 282 -13.16 -0.79 -8.62
N GLY A 283 -14.20 -1.61 -8.50
CA GLY A 283 -15.53 -1.38 -9.03
C GLY A 283 -15.69 -2.00 -10.42
N ILE A 284 -16.67 -2.90 -10.56
CA ILE A 284 -16.85 -3.74 -11.76
C ILE A 284 -16.99 -2.91 -13.04
N VAL A 285 -17.70 -1.77 -12.98
CA VAL A 285 -17.91 -0.88 -14.12
C VAL A 285 -16.61 -0.23 -14.56
N VAL A 286 -15.77 0.21 -13.62
CA VAL A 286 -14.47 0.83 -13.91
C VAL A 286 -13.53 -0.21 -14.53
N SER A 287 -13.47 -1.42 -13.98
CA SER A 287 -12.62 -2.48 -14.51
C SER A 287 -13.02 -2.93 -15.91
N LEU A 288 -14.31 -3.22 -16.14
CA LEU A 288 -14.81 -3.60 -17.48
C LEU A 288 -14.55 -2.51 -18.50
N SER A 289 -14.77 -1.26 -18.12
CA SER A 289 -14.45 -0.10 -18.93
C SER A 289 -12.97 0.01 -19.27
N GLY A 290 -12.10 -0.35 -18.32
CA GLY A 290 -10.67 -0.44 -18.51
C GLY A 290 -10.30 -1.40 -19.63
N PHE A 291 -10.83 -2.62 -19.57
CA PHE A 291 -10.58 -3.62 -20.61
C PHE A 291 -11.10 -3.18 -21.99
N ILE A 292 -12.31 -2.61 -22.05
CA ILE A 292 -12.87 -2.06 -23.30
C ILE A 292 -11.99 -0.93 -23.83
N GLY A 293 -11.55 -0.01 -22.97
CA GLY A 293 -10.68 1.09 -23.36
C GLY A 293 -9.33 0.64 -23.88
N LEU A 294 -8.68 -0.31 -23.21
CA LEU A 294 -7.42 -0.92 -23.68
C LEU A 294 -7.61 -1.65 -25.02
N PHE A 295 -8.75 -2.34 -25.21
CA PHE A 295 -9.08 -2.97 -26.49
C PHE A 295 -9.30 -1.95 -27.61
N LEU A 296 -10.01 -0.85 -27.35
CA LEU A 296 -10.18 0.23 -28.33
C LEU A 296 -8.86 0.94 -28.64
N LEU A 297 -7.94 1.00 -27.68
CA LEU A 297 -6.61 1.56 -27.89
C LEU A 297 -5.81 0.76 -28.93
N LEU A 298 -6.03 -0.56 -29.07
CA LEU A 298 -5.39 -1.37 -30.12
C LEU A 298 -5.67 -0.83 -31.53
N LYS A 299 -6.85 -0.25 -31.74
CA LYS A 299 -7.25 0.34 -33.03
C LYS A 299 -6.57 1.70 -33.27
N LYS A 300 -6.25 2.45 -32.22
CA LYS A 300 -5.71 3.82 -32.32
C LYS A 300 -4.19 3.84 -32.28
N ASP A 301 -3.58 3.12 -31.33
CA ASP A 301 -2.14 2.99 -31.15
C ASP A 301 -1.84 1.56 -30.70
N LYS A 302 -1.69 0.66 -31.68
CA LYS A 302 -1.44 -0.76 -31.47
C LYS A 302 -0.20 -1.00 -30.59
N ARG A 303 0.85 -0.19 -30.73
CA ARG A 303 2.10 -0.40 -29.99
C ARG A 303 1.93 -0.05 -28.52
N LEU A 304 1.30 1.08 -28.23
CA LEU A 304 0.99 1.48 -26.85
C LEU A 304 0.04 0.49 -26.18
N ALA A 305 -1.01 0.07 -26.89
CA ALA A 305 -1.94 -0.93 -26.38
C ALA A 305 -1.24 -2.27 -26.09
N LEU A 306 -0.43 -2.79 -27.02
CA LEU A 306 0.32 -4.03 -26.79
C LEU A 306 1.29 -3.90 -25.61
N TYR A 307 1.91 -2.73 -25.43
CA TYR A 307 2.77 -2.50 -24.27
C TYR A 307 1.98 -2.55 -22.96
N LEU A 308 0.87 -1.81 -22.85
CA LEU A 308 0.02 -1.84 -21.65
C LEU A 308 -0.60 -3.22 -21.39
N LEU A 309 -1.02 -3.93 -22.45
CA LEU A 309 -1.52 -5.30 -22.35
C LEU A 309 -0.42 -6.29 -21.96
N ALA A 310 0.83 -6.09 -22.39
CA ALA A 310 1.95 -6.90 -21.92
C ALA A 310 2.18 -6.69 -20.42
N TRP A 311 2.14 -5.44 -19.94
CA TRP A 311 2.21 -5.16 -18.50
C TRP A 311 1.08 -5.84 -17.73
N LEU A 312 -0.15 -5.82 -18.25
CA LEU A 312 -1.29 -6.50 -17.67
C LEU A 312 -1.11 -8.03 -17.68
N PHE A 313 -1.01 -8.65 -18.85
CA PHE A 313 -1.08 -10.10 -18.99
C PHE A 313 0.18 -10.82 -18.52
N ILE A 314 1.38 -10.27 -18.76
CA ILE A 314 2.61 -10.91 -18.29
C ILE A 314 2.63 -10.91 -16.76
N SER A 315 2.35 -9.78 -16.10
CA SER A 315 2.31 -9.76 -14.63
C SER A 315 1.19 -10.63 -14.07
N TYR A 316 0.01 -10.63 -14.70
CA TYR A 316 -1.13 -11.45 -14.28
C TYR A 316 -0.81 -12.94 -14.35
N ILE A 317 -0.25 -13.40 -15.47
CA ILE A 317 0.14 -14.79 -15.66
C ILE A 317 1.28 -15.14 -14.70
N SER A 318 2.34 -14.34 -14.64
CA SER A 318 3.48 -14.60 -13.74
C SER A 318 3.04 -14.72 -12.29
N ILE A 319 2.24 -13.79 -11.77
CA ILE A 319 1.75 -13.85 -10.38
C ILE A 319 0.84 -15.07 -10.16
N SER A 320 0.02 -15.43 -11.16
CA SER A 320 -0.83 -16.63 -11.08
C SER A 320 0.00 -17.87 -10.78
N PHE A 321 1.11 -18.02 -11.48
CA PHE A 321 2.01 -19.16 -11.32
C PHE A 321 2.74 -19.17 -9.98
N VAL A 322 3.22 -18.02 -9.50
CA VAL A 322 4.23 -17.99 -8.43
C VAL A 322 3.71 -17.62 -7.04
N ALA A 323 2.55 -17.00 -6.89
CA ALA A 323 2.10 -16.54 -5.58
C ALA A 323 1.59 -17.70 -4.70
N LYS A 324 2.24 -17.92 -3.54
CA LYS A 324 1.74 -18.83 -2.48
C LYS A 324 0.58 -18.21 -1.72
N VAL A 325 0.70 -16.92 -1.42
CA VAL A 325 -0.27 -16.15 -0.66
C VAL A 325 -0.60 -14.89 -1.43
N LEU A 326 -1.85 -14.76 -1.83
CA LEU A 326 -2.34 -13.66 -2.65
C LEU A 326 -3.35 -12.84 -1.85
N TYR A 327 -2.94 -11.64 -1.42
CA TYR A 327 -3.85 -10.63 -0.89
C TYR A 327 -4.13 -9.58 -1.97
N PRO A 328 -5.35 -9.01 -2.02
CA PRO A 328 -5.69 -7.91 -2.93
C PRO A 328 -4.64 -6.80 -2.94
N ARG A 329 -4.20 -6.29 -1.77
CA ARG A 329 -3.17 -5.23 -1.67
C ARG A 329 -1.91 -5.46 -2.51
N TYR A 330 -1.52 -6.70 -2.80
CA TYR A 330 -0.33 -7.02 -3.59
C TYR A 330 -0.46 -6.74 -5.09
N ILE A 331 -1.68 -6.55 -5.58
CA ILE A 331 -2.01 -6.48 -7.01
C ILE A 331 -2.81 -5.22 -7.39
N THR A 332 -2.76 -4.19 -6.55
CA THR A 332 -3.40 -2.88 -6.75
C THR A 332 -3.04 -2.22 -8.09
N PHE A 333 -1.87 -2.50 -8.65
CA PHE A 333 -1.43 -1.95 -9.94
C PHE A 333 -2.27 -2.41 -11.14
N PHE A 334 -3.00 -3.53 -11.05
CA PHE A 334 -3.97 -3.91 -12.10
C PHE A 334 -5.12 -2.90 -12.19
N ALA A 335 -5.58 -2.38 -11.04
CA ALA A 335 -6.60 -1.33 -11.02
C ALA A 335 -6.10 -0.05 -11.69
N THR A 336 -4.81 0.27 -11.58
CA THR A 336 -4.20 1.40 -12.29
C THR A 336 -4.27 1.20 -13.81
N LEU A 337 -3.95 0.00 -14.31
CA LEU A 337 -4.03 -0.32 -15.73
C LEU A 337 -5.46 -0.22 -16.27
N THR A 338 -6.45 -0.70 -15.51
CA THR A 338 -7.86 -0.57 -15.91
C THR A 338 -8.32 0.89 -15.87
N ILE A 339 -7.88 1.70 -14.92
CA ILE A 339 -8.17 3.15 -14.90
C ILE A 339 -7.61 3.86 -16.13
N ILE A 340 -6.39 3.53 -16.57
CA ILE A 340 -5.80 4.10 -17.80
C ILE A 340 -6.72 3.82 -19.00
N GLY A 341 -7.19 2.57 -19.14
CA GLY A 341 -8.15 2.19 -20.17
C GLY A 341 -9.50 2.91 -20.04
N ALA A 342 -10.06 2.97 -18.83
CA ALA A 342 -11.36 3.58 -18.58
C ALA A 342 -11.35 5.08 -18.88
N ALA A 343 -10.28 5.78 -18.48
CA ALA A 343 -10.08 7.19 -18.79
C ALA A 343 -10.00 7.44 -20.30
N TYR A 344 -9.27 6.58 -21.03
CA TYR A 344 -9.20 6.63 -22.49
C TYR A 344 -10.57 6.42 -23.13
N LEU A 345 -11.33 5.39 -22.71
CA LEU A 345 -12.69 5.11 -23.18
C LEU A 345 -13.61 6.32 -23.00
N LEU A 346 -13.59 6.96 -21.82
CA LEU A 346 -14.46 8.09 -21.51
C LEU A 346 -14.27 9.27 -22.48
N VAL A 347 -13.03 9.52 -22.93
CA VAL A 347 -12.75 10.62 -23.86
C VAL A 347 -13.20 10.32 -25.30
N LEU A 348 -13.39 9.03 -25.65
CA LEU A 348 -13.95 8.63 -26.93
C LEU A 348 -15.47 8.89 -27.01
N LEU A 349 -16.16 9.00 -25.87
CA LEU A 349 -17.60 9.29 -25.82
C LEU A 349 -17.87 10.74 -26.22
N LYS A 350 -18.50 10.94 -27.38
CA LYS A 350 -18.83 12.28 -27.91
C LYS A 350 -20.19 12.81 -27.43
N ASN A 351 -21.15 11.93 -27.17
CA ASN A 351 -22.51 12.31 -26.78
C ASN A 351 -22.55 12.67 -25.28
N LYS A 352 -22.94 13.91 -24.95
CA LYS A 352 -23.00 14.42 -23.57
C LYS A 352 -23.92 13.61 -22.66
N LYS A 353 -25.05 13.09 -23.17
CA LYS A 353 -25.98 12.26 -22.38
C LYS A 353 -25.36 10.91 -22.02
N ILE A 354 -24.75 10.24 -22.98
CA ILE A 354 -24.04 8.96 -22.76
C ILE A 354 -22.86 9.17 -21.81
N TYR A 355 -22.12 10.25 -22.01
CA TYR A 355 -21.01 10.65 -21.15
C TYR A 355 -21.45 10.86 -19.69
N ALA A 356 -22.54 11.59 -19.45
CA ALA A 356 -23.07 11.83 -18.11
C ALA A 356 -23.63 10.54 -17.47
N PHE A 357 -24.38 9.75 -18.24
CA PHE A 357 -24.89 8.45 -17.79
C PHE A 357 -23.75 7.53 -17.36
N TYR A 358 -22.69 7.46 -18.16
CA TYR A 358 -21.55 6.59 -17.89
C TYR A 358 -20.76 7.02 -16.64
N ILE A 359 -20.55 8.31 -16.42
CA ILE A 359 -19.97 8.81 -15.16
C ILE A 359 -20.89 8.48 -13.98
N GLY A 360 -22.20 8.68 -14.12
CA GLY A 360 -23.18 8.31 -13.11
C GLY A 360 -23.11 6.83 -12.75
N LEU A 361 -23.00 5.96 -13.76
CA LEU A 361 -22.87 4.51 -13.58
C LEU A 361 -21.59 4.14 -12.82
N ILE A 362 -20.45 4.75 -13.17
CA ILE A 362 -19.19 4.55 -12.43
C ILE A 362 -19.37 4.97 -10.96
N VAL A 363 -19.88 6.17 -10.71
CA VAL A 363 -20.06 6.69 -9.34
C VAL A 363 -20.98 5.77 -8.54
N ILE A 364 -22.14 5.39 -9.09
CA ILE A 364 -23.08 4.47 -8.45
C ILE A 364 -22.40 3.13 -8.11
N SER A 365 -21.54 2.62 -9.00
CA SER A 365 -20.87 1.33 -8.77
C SER A 365 -19.86 1.33 -7.61
N VAL A 366 -19.37 2.50 -7.20
CA VAL A 366 -18.31 2.62 -6.17
C VAL A 366 -18.74 3.41 -4.94
N ILE A 367 -19.85 4.14 -4.98
CA ILE A 367 -20.24 5.08 -3.91
C ILE A 367 -20.49 4.39 -2.58
N TYR A 368 -21.12 3.22 -2.59
CA TYR A 368 -21.39 2.46 -1.36
C TYR A 368 -20.10 1.98 -0.67
N GLN A 369 -19.14 1.47 -1.45
CA GLN A 369 -17.86 1.03 -0.91
C GLN A 369 -17.06 2.22 -0.36
N ASN A 370 -17.00 3.34 -1.08
CA ASN A 370 -16.31 4.53 -0.57
C ASN A 370 -17.01 5.09 0.68
N TYR A 371 -18.35 5.12 0.72
CA TYR A 371 -19.09 5.57 1.89
C TYR A 371 -18.74 4.73 3.13
N THR A 372 -18.74 3.40 3.00
CA THR A 372 -18.38 2.50 4.11
C THR A 372 -16.91 2.67 4.52
N ILE A 373 -15.97 2.80 3.58
CA ILE A 373 -14.54 3.07 3.90
C ILE A 373 -14.39 4.37 4.71
N LEU A 374 -15.14 5.41 4.38
CA LEU A 374 -15.02 6.73 5.01
C LEU A 374 -15.77 6.85 6.34
N PHE A 375 -16.94 6.20 6.47
CA PHE A 375 -17.89 6.50 7.53
C PHE A 375 -18.36 5.27 8.32
N ASP A 376 -18.31 4.08 7.73
CA ASP A 376 -18.83 2.84 8.32
C ASP A 376 -17.89 1.66 8.07
N TYR A 377 -16.74 1.71 8.74
CA TYR A 377 -15.65 0.77 8.49
C TYR A 377 -16.03 -0.69 8.80
N LYS A 378 -17.07 -0.94 9.60
CA LYS A 378 -17.53 -2.30 9.95
C LYS A 378 -18.17 -3.01 8.75
N ASN A 379 -18.80 -2.24 7.88
CA ASN A 379 -19.58 -2.72 6.74
C ASN A 379 -18.86 -2.55 5.40
N ILE A 380 -17.54 -2.32 5.41
CA ILE A 380 -16.76 -2.29 4.16
C ILE A 380 -16.93 -3.64 3.46
N PRO A 381 -17.44 -3.64 2.21
CA PRO A 381 -17.65 -4.84 1.44
C PRO A 381 -16.31 -5.28 0.86
N LEU A 382 -15.51 -5.99 1.66
CA LEU A 382 -14.21 -6.54 1.28
C LEU A 382 -14.35 -8.00 0.83
N PRO A 383 -13.46 -8.49 -0.04
CA PRO A 383 -13.24 -9.93 -0.20
C PRO A 383 -13.02 -10.61 1.17
N GLU A 384 -13.46 -11.85 1.32
CA GLU A 384 -13.43 -12.57 2.60
C GLU A 384 -12.04 -12.57 3.25
N ILE A 385 -10.98 -12.72 2.45
CA ILE A 385 -9.60 -12.72 2.92
C ILE A 385 -9.21 -11.40 3.62
N ASP A 386 -9.58 -10.26 3.04
CA ASP A 386 -9.29 -8.93 3.57
C ASP A 386 -10.24 -8.54 4.69
N ARG A 387 -11.51 -8.97 4.61
CA ARG A 387 -12.45 -8.82 5.72
C ARG A 387 -11.94 -9.54 6.96
N GLY A 388 -11.37 -10.74 6.78
CA GLY A 388 -10.65 -11.49 7.80
C GLY A 388 -9.50 -10.69 8.40
N GLN A 389 -8.69 -10.01 7.58
CA GLN A 389 -7.54 -9.26 8.07
C GLN A 389 -7.89 -7.94 8.79
N TYR A 390 -8.77 -7.14 8.19
CA TYR A 390 -8.99 -5.76 8.61
C TYR A 390 -10.18 -5.58 9.54
N ILE A 391 -11.18 -6.46 9.50
CA ILE A 391 -12.46 -6.26 10.19
C ILE A 391 -12.73 -7.33 11.24
N VAL A 392 -12.75 -8.62 10.89
CA VAL A 392 -13.32 -9.68 11.76
C VAL A 392 -12.30 -10.56 12.46
N GLY A 393 -11.07 -10.66 11.93
CA GLY A 393 -10.04 -11.57 12.46
C GLY A 393 -9.13 -10.93 13.51
N GLY A 394 -8.20 -11.74 14.03
CA GLY A 394 -7.29 -11.38 15.14
C GLY A 394 -6.41 -10.17 14.85
N SER A 395 -6.06 -9.94 13.58
CA SER A 395 -5.18 -8.86 13.13
C SER A 395 -5.79 -7.46 13.13
N SER A 396 -7.08 -7.34 13.48
CA SER A 396 -7.76 -6.05 13.61
C SER A 396 -7.82 -5.58 15.07
N GLY A 397 -7.22 -4.42 15.37
CA GLY A 397 -7.01 -3.89 16.72
C GLY A 397 -8.20 -3.17 17.35
N TYR A 398 -9.41 -3.76 17.31
CA TYR A 398 -10.59 -3.22 17.99
C TYR A 398 -10.34 -3.01 19.49
N GLY A 399 -10.70 -1.85 20.03
CA GLY A 399 -10.59 -1.60 21.47
C GLY A 399 -9.19 -1.24 21.96
N ILE A 400 -8.14 -1.34 21.12
CA ILE A 400 -6.76 -1.11 21.55
C ILE A 400 -6.55 0.34 22.01
N LYS A 401 -7.10 1.30 21.27
CA LYS A 401 -7.01 2.73 21.64
C LYS A 401 -7.72 2.96 22.97
N GLU A 402 -8.90 2.37 23.15
CA GLU A 402 -9.70 2.46 24.36
C GLU A 402 -9.03 1.80 25.57
N ILE A 403 -8.32 0.68 25.37
CA ILE A 403 -7.51 0.03 26.40
C ILE A 403 -6.41 0.99 26.88
N ILE A 404 -5.66 1.58 25.96
CA ILE A 404 -4.57 2.50 26.31
C ILE A 404 -5.10 3.79 26.96
N GLU A 405 -6.21 4.34 26.46
CA GLU A 405 -6.87 5.50 27.09
C GLU A 405 -7.38 5.17 28.49
N TYR A 406 -7.95 3.99 28.70
CA TYR A 406 -8.33 3.52 30.03
C TYR A 406 -7.10 3.38 30.94
N SER A 407 -6.05 2.69 30.48
CA SER A 407 -4.81 2.51 31.22
C SER A 407 -4.16 3.84 31.59
N ARG A 408 -4.16 4.83 30.69
CA ARG A 408 -3.62 6.17 30.96
C ARG A 408 -4.36 6.91 32.09
N LYS A 409 -5.67 6.70 32.24
CA LYS A 409 -6.40 7.25 33.41
C LYS A 409 -5.97 6.58 34.71
N GLN A 410 -5.61 5.30 34.66
CA GLN A 410 -5.18 4.54 35.84
C GLN A 410 -3.77 4.91 36.31
N THR A 411 -2.95 5.51 35.42
CA THR A 411 -1.60 5.96 35.80
C THR A 411 -1.58 7.13 36.78
N GLU A 412 -2.70 7.83 36.97
CA GLU A 412 -2.87 8.86 38.02
C GLU A 412 -2.75 8.27 39.43
N GLN A 413 -3.08 6.99 39.61
CA GLN A 413 -3.02 6.30 40.90
C GLN A 413 -1.72 5.51 41.08
N LYS A 414 -1.39 4.68 40.08
CA LYS A 414 -0.20 3.82 40.08
C LYS A 414 0.28 3.60 38.65
N PRO A 415 1.60 3.41 38.42
CA PRO A 415 2.10 2.95 37.12
C PRO A 415 1.35 1.70 36.62
N VAL A 416 1.19 1.58 35.30
CA VAL A 416 0.45 0.48 34.69
C VAL A 416 1.40 -0.48 33.97
N THR A 417 1.24 -1.78 34.18
CA THR A 417 1.81 -2.83 33.34
C THR A 417 0.66 -3.51 32.57
N ILE A 418 0.81 -3.71 31.26
CA ILE A 418 -0.11 -4.47 30.42
C ILE A 418 0.59 -5.75 29.96
N LEU A 419 0.05 -6.91 30.32
CA LEU A 419 0.46 -8.20 29.80
C LEU A 419 -0.32 -8.46 28.51
N ALA A 420 0.37 -8.51 27.38
CA ALA A 420 -0.24 -8.60 26.06
C ALA A 420 0.06 -9.94 25.39
N GLU A 421 -0.96 -10.53 24.78
CA GLU A 421 -0.82 -11.73 23.95
C GLU A 421 -0.13 -11.38 22.61
N GLY A 422 1.15 -11.73 22.53
CA GLY A 422 1.99 -11.60 21.35
C GLY A 422 2.79 -10.30 21.24
N ASN A 423 3.91 -10.38 20.53
CA ASN A 423 4.66 -9.27 19.93
C ASN A 423 4.68 -9.42 18.40
N PHE A 424 5.44 -8.59 17.67
CA PHE A 424 5.62 -8.72 16.23
C PHE A 424 4.32 -8.57 15.42
N GLY A 425 3.63 -7.45 15.67
CA GLY A 425 2.35 -7.10 15.04
C GLY A 425 1.12 -7.63 15.74
N MET A 426 1.29 -8.46 16.76
CA MET A 426 0.21 -8.87 17.65
C MET A 426 -0.09 -7.77 18.68
N ALA A 427 -0.88 -8.08 19.71
CA ALA A 427 -1.44 -7.07 20.61
C ALA A 427 -0.37 -6.15 21.23
N GLY A 428 0.82 -6.69 21.54
CA GLY A 428 1.93 -5.93 22.12
C GLY A 428 2.36 -4.72 21.28
N ASP A 429 2.71 -4.93 20.02
CA ASP A 429 3.19 -3.84 19.15
C ASP A 429 2.07 -2.85 18.86
N VAL A 430 0.86 -3.37 18.66
CA VAL A 430 -0.33 -2.58 18.41
C VAL A 430 -0.68 -1.68 19.61
N LEU A 431 -0.53 -2.17 20.85
CA LEU A 431 -0.66 -1.35 22.07
C LEU A 431 0.45 -0.30 22.15
N ASN A 432 1.70 -0.69 21.87
CA ASN A 432 2.87 0.20 21.91
C ASN A 432 2.75 1.39 20.95
N VAL A 433 2.00 1.28 19.85
CA VAL A 433 1.73 2.41 18.94
C VAL A 433 1.05 3.57 19.67
N PHE A 434 0.09 3.29 20.56
CA PHE A 434 -0.70 4.32 21.24
C PHE A 434 -0.09 4.83 22.55
N ILE A 435 1.04 4.27 22.98
CA ILE A 435 1.78 4.73 24.16
C ILE A 435 2.62 5.95 23.79
N ASN A 436 2.39 7.04 24.50
CA ASN A 436 3.12 8.30 24.39
C ASN A 436 4.38 8.26 25.26
N LYS A 437 5.36 9.09 24.92
CA LYS A 437 6.66 9.14 25.61
C LYS A 437 6.55 9.36 27.14
N ASN A 438 5.54 10.12 27.57
CA ASN A 438 5.34 10.48 28.98
C ASN A 438 4.35 9.55 29.71
N ASP A 439 3.83 8.52 29.03
CA ASP A 439 2.91 7.57 29.67
C ASP A 439 3.68 6.64 30.61
N ASN A 440 3.18 6.47 31.84
CA ASN A 440 3.73 5.50 32.79
C ASN A 440 3.09 4.11 32.59
N ILE A 441 3.08 3.66 31.34
CA ILE A 441 2.47 2.41 30.87
C ILE A 441 3.57 1.55 30.26
N PHE A 442 3.69 0.31 30.74
CA PHE A 442 4.65 -0.67 30.26
C PHE A 442 3.91 -1.85 29.63
N VAL A 443 4.29 -2.26 28.42
CA VAL A 443 3.71 -3.45 27.78
C VAL A 443 4.72 -4.58 27.86
N LYS A 444 4.29 -5.71 28.44
CA LYS A 444 5.02 -6.98 28.42
C LYS A 444 4.31 -7.94 27.50
N SER A 445 4.96 -8.32 26.42
CA SER A 445 4.41 -9.25 25.43
C SER A 445 4.83 -10.68 25.70
N TYR A 446 3.88 -11.60 25.61
CA TYR A 446 4.12 -13.05 25.75
C TYR A 446 3.47 -13.81 24.60
N TRP A 447 4.18 -14.75 23.99
CA TRP A 447 3.64 -15.62 22.95
C TRP A 447 4.05 -17.08 23.18
N PRO A 448 3.10 -17.97 23.54
CA PRO A 448 1.74 -17.67 23.99
C PRO A 448 1.71 -16.93 25.35
N LEU A 449 0.61 -16.23 25.65
CA LEU A 449 0.37 -15.65 26.98
C LEU A 449 -0.32 -16.70 27.88
N GLU A 450 0.45 -17.31 28.77
CA GLU A 450 0.03 -18.45 29.59
C GLU A 450 -0.27 -18.06 31.04
N SER A 451 -0.97 -18.94 31.76
CA SER A 451 -1.32 -18.76 33.17
C SER A 451 -0.09 -18.50 34.04
N LYS A 452 1.03 -19.19 33.74
CA LYS A 452 2.31 -18.98 34.43
C LYS A 452 2.74 -17.51 34.39
N ASN A 453 2.59 -16.83 33.26
CA ASN A 453 2.95 -15.42 33.13
C ASN A 453 2.07 -14.52 33.99
N LEU A 454 0.80 -14.89 34.21
CA LEU A 454 -0.09 -14.16 35.13
C LEU A 454 0.40 -14.27 36.57
N TYR A 455 0.68 -15.50 37.02
CA TYR A 455 1.17 -15.76 38.38
C TYR A 455 2.54 -15.11 38.65
N GLU A 456 3.46 -15.15 37.67
CA GLU A 456 4.76 -14.48 37.75
C GLU A 456 4.66 -12.96 37.92
N ASN A 457 3.57 -12.34 37.46
CA ASN A 457 3.36 -10.89 37.56
C ASN A 457 2.42 -10.49 38.72
N LEU A 458 1.87 -11.42 39.51
CA LEU A 458 1.10 -11.09 40.73
C LEU A 458 1.85 -10.19 41.73
N PRO A 459 3.18 -10.34 41.94
CA PRO A 459 3.93 -9.44 42.81
C PRO A 459 3.87 -7.97 42.38
N GLU A 460 3.68 -7.66 41.09
CA GLU A 460 3.61 -6.28 40.60
C GLU A 460 2.39 -5.53 41.11
N LEU A 461 1.31 -6.23 41.51
CA LEU A 461 0.08 -5.62 42.04
C LEU A 461 0.33 -4.75 43.29
N LYS A 462 1.45 -4.96 43.99
CA LYS A 462 1.85 -4.12 45.13
C LYS A 462 2.13 -2.68 44.69
N THR A 463 2.87 -2.52 43.59
CA THR A 463 3.40 -1.23 43.13
C THR A 463 2.71 -0.69 41.87
N ARG A 464 2.01 -1.53 41.11
CA ARG A 464 1.46 -1.22 39.79
C ARG A 464 0.02 -1.71 39.66
N LYS A 465 -0.73 -1.10 38.74
CA LYS A 465 -1.94 -1.71 38.17
C LYS A 465 -1.53 -2.64 37.04
N VAL A 466 -2.00 -3.88 37.05
CA VAL A 466 -1.65 -4.87 36.02
C VAL A 466 -2.89 -5.24 35.23
N PHE A 467 -2.86 -4.98 33.93
CA PHE A 467 -3.91 -5.37 33.01
C PHE A 467 -3.44 -6.49 32.09
N VAL A 468 -4.40 -7.22 31.52
CA VAL A 468 -4.14 -8.35 30.64
C VAL A 468 -4.99 -8.24 29.38
N VAL A 469 -4.37 -8.40 28.22
CA VAL A 469 -5.02 -8.29 26.91
C VAL A 469 -4.85 -9.60 26.14
N TYR A 470 -5.96 -10.28 25.90
CA TYR A 470 -6.05 -11.48 25.06
C TYR A 470 -6.74 -11.14 23.73
N VAL A 471 -6.18 -11.62 22.62
CA VAL A 471 -6.68 -11.34 21.25
C VAL A 471 -7.15 -12.61 20.56
N TYR A 472 -6.49 -13.74 20.81
CA TYR A 472 -6.69 -14.99 20.09
C TYR A 472 -7.37 -16.08 20.94
N LYS A 473 -7.25 -16.02 22.27
CA LYS A 473 -7.95 -16.96 23.15
C LYS A 473 -9.46 -16.71 23.14
N LYS A 474 -10.21 -17.75 22.78
CA LYS A 474 -11.68 -17.76 22.78
C LYS A 474 -12.27 -17.97 24.16
N GLU A 475 -11.64 -18.83 24.95
CA GLU A 475 -12.07 -19.18 26.30
C GLU A 475 -10.87 -19.16 27.24
N LEU A 476 -11.07 -18.62 28.44
CA LEU A 476 -10.08 -18.58 29.50
C LEU A 476 -10.57 -19.45 30.65
N PRO A 477 -9.69 -20.24 31.30
CA PRO A 477 -10.08 -20.99 32.49
C PRO A 477 -10.69 -20.05 33.56
N PRO A 478 -11.82 -20.42 34.17
CA PRO A 478 -12.49 -19.58 35.17
C PRO A 478 -11.66 -19.36 36.44
N GLU A 479 -10.68 -20.23 36.69
CA GLU A 479 -9.79 -20.19 37.85
C GLU A 479 -8.64 -19.16 37.72
N LEU A 480 -8.52 -18.48 36.57
CA LEU A 480 -7.48 -17.48 36.41
C LEU A 480 -7.74 -16.25 37.31
N PRO A 481 -6.69 -15.63 37.87
CA PRO A 481 -6.81 -14.44 38.72
C PRO A 481 -7.11 -13.18 37.88
N LEU A 482 -8.21 -13.20 37.12
CA LEU A 482 -8.57 -12.18 36.15
C LEU A 482 -9.98 -11.66 36.40
N LYS A 483 -10.13 -10.35 36.43
CA LYS A 483 -11.42 -9.66 36.42
C LYS A 483 -11.65 -9.02 35.06
N LEU A 484 -12.70 -9.43 34.35
CA LEU A 484 -13.03 -8.82 33.05
C LEU A 484 -13.41 -7.35 33.23
N ILE A 485 -12.71 -6.47 32.51
CA ILE A 485 -13.04 -5.04 32.44
C ILE A 485 -13.97 -4.81 31.25
N LYS A 486 -13.58 -5.29 30.07
CA LYS A 486 -14.32 -5.09 28.84
C LYS A 486 -14.00 -6.15 27.79
N LYS A 487 -15.02 -6.53 27.03
CA LYS A 487 -14.90 -7.33 25.80
C LYS A 487 -15.18 -6.45 24.60
N PHE A 488 -14.25 -6.39 23.65
CA PHE A 488 -14.38 -5.65 22.41
C PHE A 488 -14.74 -6.62 21.28
N GLU A 489 -16.04 -6.80 21.07
CA GLU A 489 -16.58 -7.65 19.99
C GLU A 489 -16.23 -7.08 18.63
N LYS A 490 -15.71 -7.93 17.74
CA LYS A 490 -15.54 -7.59 16.32
C LYS A 490 -16.84 -7.92 15.56
N PRO A 491 -17.08 -7.30 14.39
CA PRO A 491 -18.25 -7.61 13.58
C PRO A 491 -18.39 -9.12 13.34
N GLU A 492 -19.63 -9.59 13.21
CA GLU A 492 -19.99 -11.01 13.03
C GLU A 492 -19.69 -11.92 14.23
N GLY A 493 -19.18 -11.41 15.36
CA GLY A 493 -18.97 -12.19 16.58
C GLY A 493 -17.92 -13.31 16.44
N LYS A 494 -17.10 -13.28 15.38
CA LYS A 494 -16.10 -14.32 15.07
C LYS A 494 -14.87 -14.27 15.99
N SER A 495 -14.53 -13.08 16.50
CA SER A 495 -13.43 -12.88 17.46
C SER A 495 -13.67 -11.62 18.30
N ALA A 496 -12.97 -11.51 19.42
CA ALA A 496 -13.03 -10.36 20.31
C ALA A 496 -11.67 -10.13 20.99
N ILE A 497 -11.40 -8.88 21.35
CA ILE A 497 -10.27 -8.53 22.22
C ILE A 497 -10.81 -8.45 23.65
N HIS A 498 -10.19 -9.18 24.56
CA HIS A 498 -10.59 -9.25 25.94
C HIS A 498 -9.60 -8.49 26.82
N PHE A 499 -10.12 -7.58 27.64
CA PHE A 499 -9.35 -6.72 28.53
C PHE A 499 -9.70 -7.01 29.98
N PHE A 500 -8.70 -7.40 30.76
CA PHE A 500 -8.85 -7.81 32.16
C PHE A 500 -7.96 -6.99 33.09
N GLU A 501 -8.34 -6.93 34.37
CA GLU A 501 -7.47 -6.60 35.49
C GLU A 501 -6.94 -7.90 36.11
N LEU A 502 -5.64 -7.97 36.36
CA LEU A 502 -5.06 -9.04 37.17
C LEU A 502 -5.39 -8.77 38.64
N VAL A 503 -6.02 -9.74 39.30
CA VAL A 503 -6.44 -9.66 40.70
C VAL A 503 -5.66 -10.64 41.56
N LYS A 504 -5.79 -10.55 42.89
CA LYS A 504 -5.16 -11.48 43.83
C LYS A 504 -5.95 -12.76 43.97
#